data_AF-A0A8C9QD90-F1
#
_entry.id   AF-A0A8C9QD90-F1
#
_cell.length_a   1.000
_cell.length_b   1.000
_cell.length_c   1.000
_cell.angle_alpha   90.00
_cell.angle_beta   90.00
_cell.angle_gamma   90.00
#
_symmetry.space_group_name_H-M   'P 1'
#
loop_
_entity.id
_entity.type
_entity.pdbx_description
1 polymer ?
#
loop_
_entity_poly.entity_id
_entity_poly.type
_entity_poly.pdbx_seq_one_letter_code
_entity_poly.pdbx_strand_id
1 'polypeptide(L)'
;MKPLLLLLVFLLCPRTEAGKIIGGREAVPHSHPHMAFLRIQTLNTTELCGGFLVREDFVVTAAHWFFSPPLGLKTRPRVLFPYTSSQLHPAPP
;
A
#
# COMPACT_ATOMS: atom_id res chain seq x y z
N MET A 1 25.64 24.62 -12.96
CA MET A 1 26.17 24.06 -11.68
C MET A 1 25.09 23.48 -10.75
N LYS A 2 23.80 23.74 -10.95
CA LYS A 2 22.69 23.20 -10.13
C LYS A 2 22.31 21.71 -10.30
N PRO A 3 22.58 20.99 -11.41
CA PRO A 3 22.12 19.60 -11.53
C PRO A 3 22.92 18.65 -10.63
N LEU A 4 24.20 18.96 -10.38
CA LEU A 4 25.05 18.18 -9.48
C LEU A 4 24.56 18.26 -8.03
N LEU A 5 24.09 19.44 -7.61
CA LEU A 5 23.52 19.66 -6.28
C LEU A 5 22.22 18.86 -6.09
N LEU A 6 21.34 18.85 -7.10
CA LEU A 6 20.09 18.07 -7.07
C LEU A 6 20.35 16.56 -7.03
N LEU A 7 21.32 16.08 -7.80
CA LEU A 7 21.74 14.67 -7.80
C LEU A 7 22.28 14.26 -6.42
N LEU A 8 23.09 15.12 -5.80
CA LEU A 8 23.66 14.89 -4.47
C LEU A 8 22.54 14.79 -3.40
N VAL A 9 21.54 15.68 -3.46
CA VAL A 9 20.38 15.64 -2.54
C VAL A 9 19.58 14.35 -2.72
N PHE A 10 19.37 13.91 -3.95
CA PHE A 10 18.63 12.67 -4.23
C PHE A 10 19.37 11.41 -3.73
N LEU A 11 20.70 11.41 -3.79
CA LEU A 11 21.56 10.32 -3.31
C LEU A 11 21.73 10.33 -1.78
N LEU A 12 21.71 11.52 -1.16
CA LEU A 12 21.89 11.68 0.29
C LEU A 12 20.59 11.55 1.08
N CYS A 13 19.43 11.66 0.43
CA CYS A 13 18.14 11.40 1.09
C CYS A 13 17.98 9.89 1.32
N PRO A 14 17.90 9.42 2.57
CA PRO A 14 17.59 8.02 2.84
C PRO A 14 16.22 7.69 2.26
N ARG A 15 16.13 6.54 1.57
CA ARG A 15 14.86 5.94 1.19
C ARG A 15 14.05 5.78 2.47
N THR A 16 12.87 6.39 2.53
CA THR A 16 12.03 6.35 3.73
C THR A 16 11.44 4.96 3.86
N GLU A 17 12.05 4.13 4.72
CA GLU A 17 11.45 2.88 5.16
C GLU A 17 10.24 3.18 6.05
N ALA A 18 9.23 2.31 6.02
CA ALA A 18 8.08 2.46 6.89
C ALA A 18 8.55 2.35 8.35
N GLY A 19 8.32 3.41 9.14
CA GLY A 19 8.65 3.41 10.56
C GLY A 19 7.82 2.39 11.33
N LYS A 20 8.42 1.79 12.37
CA LYS A 20 7.68 0.98 13.34
C LYS A 20 6.68 1.88 14.09
N ILE A 21 5.47 1.38 14.35
CA ILE A 21 4.51 2.07 15.20
C ILE A 21 5.03 2.07 16.64
N ILE A 22 5.24 3.26 17.24
CA ILE A 22 5.71 3.44 18.62
C ILE A 22 4.70 4.31 19.36
N GLY A 23 4.33 3.92 20.59
CA GLY A 23 3.42 4.70 21.46
C GLY A 23 1.93 4.62 21.09
N GLY A 24 1.55 3.69 20.20
CA GLY A 24 0.15 3.43 19.87
C GLY A 24 -0.57 2.54 20.89
N ARG A 25 -1.88 2.39 20.71
CA ARG A 25 -2.71 1.41 21.42
C ARG A 25 -3.17 0.35 20.42
N GLU A 26 -3.22 -0.90 20.87
CA GLU A 26 -3.81 -1.98 20.09
C GLU A 26 -5.27 -1.66 19.73
N ALA A 27 -5.64 -1.88 18.48
CA ALA A 27 -6.99 -1.65 18.01
C ALA A 27 -7.93 -2.69 18.64
N VAL A 28 -9.09 -2.26 19.11
CA VAL A 28 -10.12 -3.20 19.57
C VAL A 28 -10.58 -4.03 18.38
N PRO A 29 -10.71 -5.37 18.50
CA PRO A 29 -11.19 -6.21 17.42
C PRO A 29 -12.45 -5.64 16.77
N HIS A 30 -12.49 -5.65 15.44
CA HIS A 30 -13.59 -5.15 14.62
C HIS A 30 -13.95 -3.65 14.77
N SER A 31 -13.19 -2.85 15.52
CA SER A 31 -13.42 -1.39 15.64
C SER A 31 -13.14 -0.60 14.35
N HIS A 32 -12.47 -1.23 13.38
CA HIS A 32 -12.14 -0.67 12.08
C HIS A 32 -12.70 -1.56 10.95
N PRO A 33 -14.04 -1.63 10.79
CA PRO A 33 -14.68 -2.57 9.86
C PRO A 33 -14.35 -2.31 8.38
N HIS A 34 -13.85 -1.12 8.06
CA HIS A 34 -13.42 -0.77 6.71
C HIS A 34 -11.96 -1.14 6.42
N MET A 35 -11.15 -1.53 7.42
CA MET A 35 -9.77 -1.94 7.20
C MET A 35 -9.74 -3.32 6.55
N ALA A 36 -9.07 -3.44 5.41
CA ALA A 36 -8.97 -4.67 4.66
C ALA A 36 -7.53 -5.21 4.65
N PHE A 37 -7.39 -6.51 4.86
CA PHE A 37 -6.14 -7.23 4.62
C PHE A 37 -6.16 -7.80 3.20
N LEU A 38 -5.13 -7.47 2.43
CA LEU A 38 -5.03 -7.87 1.02
C LEU A 38 -3.83 -8.80 0.84
N ARG A 39 -4.10 -9.94 0.21
CA ARG A 39 -3.08 -10.89 -0.25
C ARG A 39 -3.10 -10.91 -1.77
N ILE A 40 -2.11 -10.27 -2.38
CA ILE A 40 -2.04 -10.07 -3.84
C ILE A 40 -1.04 -11.07 -4.41
N GLN A 41 -1.49 -11.95 -5.29
CA GLN A 41 -0.62 -12.88 -6.01
C GLN A 41 -0.17 -12.25 -7.32
N THR A 42 1.14 -12.16 -7.51
CA THR A 42 1.77 -11.79 -8.78
C THR A 42 2.45 -13.02 -9.39
N LEU A 43 3.01 -12.88 -10.60
CA LEU A 43 3.68 -13.99 -11.31
C LEU A 43 4.79 -14.63 -10.48
N ASN A 44 5.48 -13.85 -9.63
CA ASN A 44 6.69 -14.29 -8.95
C ASN A 44 6.61 -14.18 -7.42
N THR A 45 5.65 -13.42 -6.87
CA THR A 45 5.56 -13.16 -5.42
C THR A 45 4.12 -13.07 -4.94
N THR A 46 3.92 -13.34 -3.65
CA THR A 46 2.68 -12.95 -2.96
C THR A 46 2.99 -11.76 -2.06
N GLU A 47 2.35 -10.63 -2.34
CA GLU A 47 2.50 -9.41 -1.56
C GLU A 47 1.37 -9.29 -0.54
N LEU A 48 1.71 -8.80 0.65
CA LEU A 48 0.76 -8.50 1.71
C LEU A 48 0.58 -6.99 1.82
N CYS A 49 -0.66 -6.52 1.75
CA CYS A 49 -0.99 -5.10 1.73
C CYS A 49 -2.18 -4.79 2.63
N GLY A 50 -2.26 -3.54 3.09
CA GLY A 50 -3.47 -2.98 3.69
C GLY A 50 -4.36 -2.33 2.64
N GLY A 51 -5.64 -2.18 2.95
CA GLY A 51 -6.60 -1.44 2.13
C GLY A 51 -7.76 -0.89 2.95
N PHE A 52 -8.63 -0.13 2.27
CA PHE A 52 -9.86 0.40 2.85
C PHE A 52 -11.08 0.09 1.97
N LEU A 53 -12.09 -0.55 2.55
CA LEU A 53 -13.36 -0.85 1.88
C LEU A 53 -14.18 0.44 1.73
N VAL A 54 -14.34 0.91 0.49
CA VAL A 54 -15.09 2.14 0.17
C VAL A 54 -16.50 1.87 -0.37
N ARG A 55 -16.75 0.63 -0.80
CA ARG A 55 -18.05 0.08 -1.23
C ARG A 55 -17.97 -1.44 -1.09
N GLU A 56 -19.10 -2.10 -1.02
CA GLU A 56 -19.25 -3.57 -0.91
C GLU A 56 -18.22 -4.37 -1.72
N ASP A 57 -18.00 -4.00 -2.99
CA ASP A 57 -17.07 -4.72 -3.88
C ASP A 57 -15.77 -3.97 -4.19
N PHE A 58 -15.46 -2.87 -3.49
CA PHE A 58 -14.33 -2.01 -3.83
C PHE A 58 -13.45 -1.65 -2.64
N VAL A 59 -12.17 -2.02 -2.77
CA VAL A 59 -11.10 -1.68 -1.82
C VAL A 59 -10.10 -0.73 -2.48
N VAL A 60 -9.75 0.34 -1.76
CA VAL A 60 -8.68 1.26 -2.14
C VAL A 60 -7.39 0.83 -1.44
N THR A 61 -6.29 0.72 -2.19
CA THR A 61 -4.95 0.38 -1.69
C THR A 61 -3.86 1.13 -2.44
N ALA A 62 -2.61 1.00 -1.99
CA ALA A 62 -1.45 1.61 -2.65
C ALA A 62 -1.14 0.90 -3.98
N ALA A 63 -0.94 1.67 -5.05
CA ALA A 63 -0.79 1.13 -6.40
C ALA A 63 0.59 0.55 -6.74
N HIS A 64 1.61 0.83 -5.92
CA HIS A 64 2.99 0.47 -6.23
C HIS A 64 3.22 -1.04 -6.41
N TRP A 65 2.32 -1.86 -5.87
CA TRP A 65 2.34 -3.32 -6.01
C TRP A 65 1.83 -3.82 -7.35
N PHE A 66 0.96 -3.06 -8.00
CA PHE A 66 0.33 -3.43 -9.27
C PHE A 66 0.98 -2.74 -10.46
N PHE A 67 1.51 -1.55 -10.24
CA PHE A 67 2.14 -0.74 -11.25
C PHE A 67 3.51 -0.34 -10.74
N SER A 68 4.55 -1.03 -11.23
CA SER A 68 5.90 -0.45 -11.27
C SER A 68 6.01 0.34 -12.57
N PRO A 69 5.70 1.65 -12.60
CA PRO A 69 6.01 2.43 -13.79
C PRO A 69 7.54 2.41 -13.99
N PRO A 70 8.04 2.20 -15.21
CA PRO A 70 9.42 2.53 -15.49
C PRO A 70 9.56 4.04 -15.28
N LEU A 71 10.44 4.45 -14.37
CA LEU A 71 10.83 5.83 -14.11
C LEU A 71 9.75 6.73 -13.44
N GLY A 72 9.68 6.69 -12.10
CA GLY A 72 9.49 7.87 -11.23
C GLY A 72 8.28 8.80 -11.41
N LEU A 73 7.37 8.53 -12.34
CA LEU A 73 6.19 9.34 -12.59
C LEU A 73 5.12 8.95 -11.58
N LYS A 74 4.92 9.82 -10.60
CA LYS A 74 3.81 9.79 -9.65
C LYS A 74 2.52 10.13 -10.39
N THR A 75 2.04 9.22 -11.23
CA THR A 75 0.62 9.22 -11.60
C THR A 75 -0.16 9.06 -10.29
N ARG A 76 -1.26 9.80 -10.11
CA ARG A 76 -2.20 9.56 -9.02
C ARG A 76 -3.14 8.47 -9.51
N PRO A 77 -2.90 7.19 -9.23
CA PRO A 77 -3.77 6.16 -9.75
C PRO A 77 -4.87 6.01 -8.69
N ARG A 78 -6.09 6.44 -9.04
CA ARG A 78 -7.27 6.07 -8.25
C ARG A 78 -7.52 4.60 -8.55
N VAL A 79 -6.81 3.71 -7.84
CA VAL A 79 -6.94 2.27 -8.07
C VAL A 79 -8.06 1.73 -7.20
N LEU A 80 -9.16 1.42 -7.87
CA LEU A 80 -10.32 0.79 -7.30
C LEU A 80 -10.26 -0.66 -7.80
N PHE A 81 -9.76 -1.58 -6.98
CA PHE A 81 -9.80 -2.99 -7.37
C PHE A 81 -11.21 -3.51 -7.08
N PRO A 82 -11.91 -4.10 -8.08
CA PRO A 82 -13.05 -4.93 -7.78
C PRO A 82 -12.52 -6.12 -6.98
N TYR A 83 -12.95 -6.26 -5.74
CA TYR A 83 -12.56 -7.39 -4.92
C TYR A 83 -13.56 -8.52 -5.14
N THR A 84 -13.09 -9.66 -5.64
CA THR A 84 -13.95 -10.85 -5.73
C THR A 84 -14.09 -11.46 -4.32
N SER A 85 -15.31 -11.77 -3.90
CA SER A 85 -15.65 -12.34 -2.59
C SER A 85 -14.82 -13.58 -2.19
N SER A 86 -14.20 -14.27 -3.14
CA SER A 86 -13.38 -15.47 -2.92
C SER A 86 -12.01 -15.22 -2.27
N GLN A 87 -11.57 -13.96 -2.14
CA GLN A 87 -10.28 -13.63 -1.52
C GLN A 87 -10.42 -13.10 -0.09
N LEU A 88 -11.65 -12.82 0.39
CA LEU A 88 -11.90 -12.23 1.70
C LEU A 88 -11.63 -13.29 2.77
N HIS A 89 -10.40 -13.34 3.27
CA HIS A 89 -10.15 -14.06 4.51
C HIS A 89 -10.67 -13.21 5.66
N PRO A 90 -11.54 -13.75 6.53
CA PRO A 90 -11.95 -13.05 7.74
C PRO A 90 -10.70 -12.69 8.54
N ALA A 91 -10.68 -11.48 9.09
CA ALA A 91 -9.63 -11.09 10.03
C ALA A 91 -9.52 -12.17 11.12
N PRO A 92 -8.32 -12.69 11.40
CA PRO A 92 -8.16 -13.64 12.50
C PRO A 92 -8.64 -12.99 13.82
N PRO A 93 -9.22 -13.77 14.73
CA PRO A 93 -9.74 -13.28 16.01
C PRO A 93 -8.64 -12.67 16.90
#